data_AF-A0A288GTD8-F1
#
_entry.id   AF-A0A288GTD8-F1
#
_cell.length_a   1.000
_cell.length_b   1.000
_cell.length_c   1.000
_cell.angle_alpha   90.00
_cell.angle_beta   90.00
_cell.angle_gamma   90.00
#
_symmetry.space_group_name_H-M   'P 1'
#
loop_
_entity.id
_entity.type
_entity.pdbx_description
1 polymer ?
#
loop_
_entity_poly.entity_id
_entity_poly.type
_entity_poly.pdbx_seq_one_letter_code
_entity_poly.pdbx_strand_id
1 'polypeptide(L)'
;MYKKLSYDQLLKLKSGFFESLSSILKKNKYQTLKDYLHITSKQGEVVYHIARQEYIWRTVFVHGSDQVIFYDEREKIELHADKAILAKIGALIRDTKKIAAQKKSAVSIEQTLLKAFDEGKLSDIGGKGYLVYDIETSYTTNDLKKTEFYIGYAYIVQGGKGMYKYIDKSNLTKFLEYLIDFDGYIIGFNSLAFDNPVTVHQGLTFADRYSDEEYERLLALVNKKSLDIFQFVWGITGKRMGLNKLSRSLVGLGKTLESGKESENLRQTYLEGDENALKILNNYCKNDVKMTYLSLWYILYFQKLSLDDQDHEYTIEEFIALSNKEQVEEDLSEQNDKSHTIFSE
;
A
#
# COMPACT_ATOMS: atom_id res chain seq x y z
N MET A 1 -6.49 -9.11 -3.55
CA MET A 1 -5.06 -9.32 -3.26
C MET A 1 -4.94 -9.74 -1.81
N TYR A 2 -4.28 -10.86 -1.56
CA TYR A 2 -3.99 -11.35 -0.21
C TYR A 2 -2.49 -11.63 -0.13
N LYS A 3 -1.96 -11.58 1.09
CA LYS A 3 -0.61 -12.02 1.39
C LYS A 3 -0.63 -13.53 1.52
N LYS A 4 -0.22 -14.24 0.45
CA LYS A 4 -0.09 -15.68 0.49
C LYS A 4 1.14 -16.06 1.30
N LEU A 5 0.91 -16.65 2.48
CA LEU A 5 1.97 -17.00 3.42
C LEU A 5 1.88 -18.48 3.77
N SER A 6 3.05 -19.13 3.81
CA SER A 6 3.16 -20.50 4.30
C SER A 6 3.00 -20.58 5.82
N TYR A 7 2.69 -21.79 6.31
CA TYR A 7 2.61 -22.08 7.74
C TYR A 7 3.87 -21.62 8.51
N ASP A 8 5.05 -21.90 7.96
CA ASP A 8 6.32 -21.57 8.62
C ASP A 8 6.61 -20.06 8.59
N GLN A 9 6.24 -19.36 7.51
CA GLN A 9 6.31 -17.89 7.47
C GLN A 9 5.40 -17.26 8.53
N LEU A 10 4.15 -17.75 8.68
CA LEU A 10 3.21 -17.24 9.68
C LEU A 10 3.71 -17.43 11.11
N LEU A 11 4.40 -18.54 11.39
CA LEU A 11 5.05 -18.76 12.68
C LEU A 11 6.27 -17.87 12.91
N LYS A 12 7.13 -17.71 11.89
CA LYS A 12 8.35 -16.90 11.96
C LYS A 12 8.02 -15.41 12.16
N LEU A 13 7.01 -14.92 11.44
CA LEU A 13 6.49 -13.56 11.58
C LEU A 13 5.75 -13.35 12.91
N LYS A 14 5.37 -14.42 13.60
CA LYS A 14 4.47 -14.37 14.75
C LYS A 14 3.21 -13.59 14.39
N SER A 15 2.58 -13.94 13.27
CA SER A 15 1.34 -13.29 12.85
C SER A 15 0.19 -13.67 13.80
N GLY A 16 -0.82 -12.80 13.91
CA GLY A 16 -2.06 -13.10 14.64
C GLY A 16 -2.91 -14.23 14.03
N PHE A 17 -2.55 -14.74 12.85
CA PHE A 17 -3.35 -15.66 12.04
C PHE A 17 -3.88 -16.90 12.78
N PHE A 18 -2.99 -17.63 13.47
CA PHE A 18 -3.40 -18.84 14.21
C PHE A 18 -4.18 -18.52 15.49
N GLU A 19 -4.01 -17.32 16.03
CA GLU A 19 -4.80 -16.83 17.16
C GLU A 19 -6.22 -16.47 16.72
N SER A 20 -6.36 -15.77 15.59
CA SER A 20 -7.65 -15.52 14.92
C SER A 20 -8.41 -16.83 14.69
N LEU A 21 -7.77 -17.84 14.09
CA LEU A 21 -8.37 -19.16 13.89
C LEU A 21 -8.78 -19.81 15.21
N SER A 22 -7.89 -19.84 16.21
CA SER A 22 -8.20 -20.40 17.53
C SER A 22 -9.40 -19.70 18.20
N SER A 23 -9.51 -18.37 18.06
CA SER A 23 -10.61 -17.58 18.57
C SER A 23 -11.93 -17.94 17.90
N ILE A 24 -11.93 -18.15 16.58
CA ILE A 24 -13.10 -18.60 15.80
C ILE A 24 -13.55 -19.98 16.26
N LEU A 25 -12.61 -20.91 16.45
CA LEU A 25 -12.92 -22.24 16.94
C LEU A 25 -13.62 -22.20 18.30
N LYS A 26 -13.05 -21.43 19.24
CA LYS A 26 -13.60 -21.27 20.60
C LYS A 26 -14.96 -20.60 20.60
N LYS A 27 -15.13 -19.49 19.88
CA LYS A 27 -16.38 -18.72 19.83
C LYS A 27 -17.54 -19.57 19.31
N ASN A 28 -17.28 -20.41 18.32
CA ASN A 28 -18.28 -21.29 17.71
C ASN A 28 -18.33 -22.69 18.35
N LYS A 29 -17.65 -22.90 19.49
CA LYS A 29 -17.66 -24.13 20.27
C LYS A 29 -17.17 -25.38 19.51
N TYR A 30 -16.27 -25.22 18.55
CA TYR A 30 -15.59 -26.34 17.90
C TYR A 30 -14.48 -26.88 18.83
N GLN A 31 -14.50 -28.19 19.11
CA GLN A 31 -13.52 -28.82 20.01
C GLN A 31 -12.14 -28.92 19.35
N THR A 32 -12.09 -29.20 18.05
CA THR A 32 -10.85 -29.32 17.27
C THR A 32 -10.97 -28.66 15.90
N LEU A 33 -9.82 -28.46 15.24
CA LEU A 33 -9.79 -28.06 13.82
C LEU A 33 -10.52 -29.09 12.93
N LYS A 34 -10.44 -30.38 13.27
CA LYS A 34 -11.11 -31.44 12.51
C LYS A 34 -12.63 -31.30 12.58
N ASP A 35 -13.17 -30.99 13.77
CA ASP A 35 -14.61 -30.78 13.96
C ASP A 35 -15.09 -29.55 13.21
N TYR A 36 -14.30 -28.47 13.27
CA TYR A 36 -14.55 -27.28 12.48
C TYR A 36 -14.67 -27.61 11.00
N LEU A 37 -13.64 -28.22 10.40
CA LEU A 37 -13.61 -28.55 8.99
C LEU A 37 -14.76 -29.48 8.58
N HIS A 38 -15.08 -30.49 9.41
CA HIS A 38 -16.18 -31.42 9.12
C HIS A 38 -17.55 -30.75 9.12
N ILE A 39 -17.76 -29.76 10.00
CA ILE A 39 -19.03 -29.04 10.08
C ILE A 39 -19.13 -27.98 8.99
N THR A 40 -18.07 -27.18 8.80
CA THR A 40 -18.08 -26.08 7.83
C THR A 40 -18.09 -26.58 6.39
N SER A 41 -17.46 -27.71 6.07
CA SER A 41 -17.53 -28.27 4.71
C SER A 41 -18.95 -28.68 4.27
N LYS A 42 -19.86 -28.91 5.23
CA LYS A 42 -21.27 -29.21 4.95
C LYS A 42 -22.12 -27.96 4.71
N GLN A 43 -21.59 -26.78 5.03
CA GLN A 43 -22.30 -25.50 4.88
C GLN A 43 -22.11 -24.92 3.47
N GLY A 44 -21.07 -25.37 2.75
CA GLY A 44 -20.78 -24.95 1.38
C GLY A 44 -19.28 -24.95 1.08
N GLU A 45 -18.93 -24.66 -0.16
CA GLU A 45 -17.53 -24.57 -0.61
C GLU A 45 -16.82 -23.34 -0.01
N VAL A 46 -17.57 -22.30 0.34
CA VAL A 46 -17.04 -21.08 0.95
C VAL A 46 -17.83 -20.75 2.21
N VAL A 47 -17.13 -20.59 3.33
CA VAL A 47 -17.73 -20.26 4.63
C VAL A 47 -17.11 -19.00 5.18
N TYR A 48 -17.97 -18.05 5.55
CA TYR A 48 -17.59 -16.77 6.13
C TYR A 48 -17.91 -16.72 7.63
N HIS A 49 -17.01 -16.14 8.42
CA HIS A 49 -17.25 -15.79 9.81
C HIS A 49 -17.33 -14.28 9.94
N ILE A 50 -18.44 -13.81 10.51
CA ILE A 50 -18.74 -12.39 10.65
C ILE A 50 -18.65 -11.99 12.13
N ALA A 51 -18.03 -10.84 12.41
CA ALA A 51 -18.09 -10.21 13.72
C ALA A 51 -18.31 -8.71 13.55
N ARG A 52 -19.30 -8.16 14.28
CA ARG A 52 -19.66 -6.73 14.20
C ARG A 52 -19.87 -6.23 12.76
N GLN A 53 -20.60 -7.02 11.97
CA GLN A 53 -20.91 -6.75 10.55
C GLN A 53 -19.70 -6.79 9.59
N GLU A 54 -18.52 -7.18 10.06
CA GLU A 54 -17.34 -7.35 9.21
C GLU A 54 -17.02 -8.83 9.00
N TYR A 55 -16.61 -9.19 7.79
CA TYR A 55 -15.97 -10.47 7.53
C TYR A 55 -14.61 -10.49 8.21
N ILE A 56 -14.41 -11.42 9.14
CA ILE A 56 -13.15 -11.56 9.89
C ILE A 56 -12.34 -12.77 9.44
N TRP A 57 -13.01 -13.75 8.85
CA TRP A 57 -12.37 -14.98 8.39
C TRP A 57 -13.19 -15.64 7.31
N ARG A 58 -12.49 -16.24 6.36
CA ARG A 58 -13.09 -17.04 5.30
C ARG A 58 -12.35 -18.36 5.18
N THR A 59 -13.09 -19.42 4.91
CA THR A 59 -12.56 -20.74 4.64
C THR A 59 -13.13 -21.24 3.33
N VAL A 60 -12.26 -21.70 2.44
CA VAL A 60 -12.60 -22.22 1.12
C VAL A 60 -12.18 -23.68 1.05
N PHE A 61 -13.12 -24.54 0.67
CA PHE A 61 -12.89 -25.96 0.39
C PHE A 61 -12.71 -26.13 -1.11
N VAL A 62 -11.53 -26.57 -1.54
CA VAL A 62 -11.19 -26.65 -2.95
C VAL A 62 -11.77 -27.93 -3.55
N HIS A 63 -12.71 -27.77 -4.49
CA HIS A 63 -13.42 -28.88 -5.13
C HIS A 63 -12.45 -29.91 -5.74
N GLY A 64 -12.70 -31.20 -5.49
CA GLY A 64 -11.87 -32.28 -6.03
C GLY A 64 -10.48 -32.43 -5.39
N SER A 65 -10.22 -31.76 -4.26
CA SER A 65 -8.94 -31.87 -3.53
C SER A 65 -9.14 -31.94 -2.01
N ASP A 66 -8.12 -32.40 -1.29
CA ASP A 66 -8.05 -32.35 0.18
C ASP A 66 -7.56 -30.99 0.72
N GLN A 67 -7.51 -29.96 -0.15
CA GLN A 67 -6.97 -28.66 0.18
C GLN A 67 -8.04 -27.74 0.78
N VAL A 68 -7.64 -27.00 1.81
CA VAL A 68 -8.44 -25.95 2.43
C VAL A 68 -7.65 -24.65 2.39
N ILE A 69 -8.30 -23.56 1.99
CA ILE A 69 -7.69 -22.23 2.01
C ILE A 69 -8.32 -21.42 3.13
N PHE A 70 -7.47 -20.89 4.01
CA PHE A 70 -7.86 -20.03 5.11
C PHE A 70 -7.50 -18.58 4.80
N TYR A 71 -8.43 -17.68 5.08
CA TYR A 71 -8.23 -16.24 4.90
C TYR A 71 -8.48 -15.54 6.24
N ASP A 72 -7.46 -14.81 6.72
CA ASP A 72 -7.66 -13.79 7.74
C ASP A 72 -8.04 -12.50 7.00
N GLU A 73 -9.31 -12.12 7.11
CA GLU A 73 -9.87 -11.00 6.34
C GLU A 73 -9.45 -9.64 6.88
N ARG A 74 -8.93 -9.57 8.11
CA ARG A 74 -8.44 -8.34 8.73
C ARG A 74 -7.04 -8.04 8.26
N GLU A 75 -6.16 -9.03 8.41
CA GLU A 75 -4.78 -8.89 7.99
C GLU A 75 -4.62 -9.16 6.49
N LYS A 76 -5.66 -9.56 5.76
CA LYS A 76 -5.59 -9.97 4.34
C LYS A 76 -4.49 -11.00 4.10
N ILE A 77 -4.42 -12.01 4.97
CA ILE A 77 -3.49 -13.13 4.86
C ILE A 77 -4.24 -14.35 4.31
N GLU A 78 -3.58 -15.08 3.44
CA GLU A 78 -4.07 -16.30 2.83
C GLU A 78 -3.10 -17.46 3.11
N LEU A 79 -3.64 -18.59 3.59
CA LEU A 79 -2.88 -19.82 3.84
C LEU A 79 -3.55 -20.98 3.10
N HIS A 80 -2.82 -21.56 2.16
CA HIS A 80 -3.18 -22.82 1.51
C HIS A 80 -2.72 -23.98 2.39
N ALA A 81 -3.66 -24.82 2.82
CA ALA A 81 -3.39 -25.92 3.73
C ALA A 81 -3.81 -27.26 3.11
N ASP A 82 -2.82 -28.08 2.79
CA ASP A 82 -3.00 -29.50 2.49
C ASP A 82 -3.17 -30.33 3.78
N LYS A 83 -3.32 -31.65 3.64
CA LYS A 83 -3.46 -32.58 4.77
C LYS A 83 -2.32 -32.49 5.79
N ALA A 84 -1.08 -32.28 5.35
CA ALA A 84 0.08 -32.18 6.23
C ALA A 84 0.06 -30.86 7.01
N ILE A 85 -0.23 -29.74 6.34
CA ILE A 85 -0.37 -28.43 6.96
C ILE A 85 -1.56 -28.41 7.94
N LEU A 86 -2.70 -28.99 7.56
CA LEU A 86 -3.87 -29.13 8.44
C LEU A 86 -3.53 -29.90 9.72
N ALA A 87 -2.74 -30.97 9.63
CA ALA A 87 -2.26 -31.71 10.80
C ALA A 87 -1.38 -30.83 11.71
N LYS A 88 -0.47 -30.03 11.13
CA LYS A 88 0.37 -29.07 11.87
C LYS A 88 -0.46 -27.98 12.56
N ILE A 89 -1.44 -27.40 11.87
CA ILE A 89 -2.36 -26.40 12.44
C ILE A 89 -3.17 -27.03 13.59
N GLY A 90 -3.72 -28.22 13.39
CA GLY A 90 -4.47 -28.93 14.42
C GLY A 90 -3.63 -29.24 15.66
N ALA A 91 -2.37 -29.63 15.49
CA ALA A 91 -1.44 -29.82 16.60
C ALA A 91 -1.13 -28.51 17.33
N LEU A 92 -0.90 -27.42 16.59
CA LEU A 92 -0.65 -26.09 17.16
C LEU A 92 -1.83 -25.59 17.99
N ILE A 93 -3.06 -25.70 17.47
CA ILE A 93 -4.29 -25.24 18.14
C ILE A 93 -4.54 -25.98 19.46
N ARG A 94 -4.21 -27.28 19.52
CA ARG A 94 -4.33 -28.09 20.75
C ARG A 94 -3.30 -27.69 21.82
N ASP A 95 -2.14 -27.18 21.41
CA ASP A 95 -1.12 -26.68 22.32
C ASP A 95 -1.46 -25.26 22.79
N THR A 96 -2.33 -25.17 23.79
CA THR A 96 -2.82 -23.91 24.35
C THR A 96 -1.71 -23.01 24.89
N LYS A 97 -0.58 -23.59 25.35
CA LYS A 97 0.60 -22.82 25.79
C LYS A 97 1.28 -22.15 24.60
N LYS A 98 1.49 -22.87 23.49
CA LYS A 98 2.06 -22.30 22.26
C LYS A 98 1.15 -21.24 21.66
N ILE A 99 -0.16 -21.46 21.61
CA ILE A 99 -1.12 -20.45 21.13
C ILE A 99 -1.10 -19.20 22.03
N ALA A 100 -1.05 -19.35 23.36
CA ALA A 100 -0.95 -18.22 24.27
C ALA A 100 0.38 -17.45 24.10
N ALA A 101 1.49 -18.14 23.86
CA ALA A 101 2.78 -17.53 23.57
C ALA A 101 2.76 -16.77 22.22
N GLN A 102 2.14 -17.35 21.19
CA GLN A 102 1.93 -16.70 19.89
C GLN A 102 1.08 -15.44 20.06
N LYS A 103 -0.04 -15.51 20.80
CA LYS A 103 -0.89 -14.34 21.09
C LYS A 103 -0.13 -13.18 21.74
N LYS A 104 0.72 -13.46 22.73
CA LYS A 104 1.51 -12.43 23.44
C LYS A 104 2.58 -11.79 22.56
N SER A 105 3.00 -12.48 21.50
CA SER A 105 4.09 -12.04 20.62
C SER A 105 3.61 -11.73 19.21
N ALA A 106 2.29 -11.68 19.03
CA ALA A 106 1.67 -11.44 17.74
C ALA A 106 1.97 -10.01 17.29
N VAL A 107 2.51 -9.87 16.08
CA VAL A 107 2.79 -8.57 15.47
C VAL A 107 2.08 -8.45 14.12
N SER A 108 1.60 -7.23 13.83
CA SER A 108 1.04 -6.94 12.50
C SER A 108 2.16 -6.86 11.46
N ILE A 109 1.77 -6.89 10.17
CA ILE A 109 2.73 -6.63 9.08
C ILE A 109 3.34 -5.24 9.21
N GLU A 110 2.53 -4.22 9.55
CA GLU A 110 3.02 -2.86 9.84
C GLU A 110 4.13 -2.88 10.90
N GLN A 111 3.91 -3.54 12.03
CA GLN A 111 4.90 -3.64 13.11
C GLN A 111 6.16 -4.40 12.68
N THR A 112 6.00 -5.42 11.84
CA THR A 112 7.14 -6.16 11.25
C THR A 112 8.00 -5.25 10.40
N LEU A 113 7.37 -4.42 9.54
CA LEU A 113 8.07 -3.50 8.66
C LEU A 113 8.75 -2.36 9.43
N LEU A 114 8.07 -1.79 10.43
CA LEU A 114 8.66 -0.78 11.31
C LEU A 114 9.90 -1.31 12.02
N LYS A 115 9.83 -2.52 12.57
CA LYS A 115 10.99 -3.17 13.19
C LYS A 115 12.11 -3.42 12.18
N ALA A 116 11.79 -3.87 10.97
CA ALA A 116 12.79 -4.07 9.93
C ALA A 116 13.48 -2.76 9.52
N PHE A 117 12.74 -1.64 9.49
CA PHE A 117 13.28 -0.31 9.27
C PHE A 117 14.21 0.13 10.43
N ASP A 118 13.79 -0.04 11.69
CA ASP A 118 14.61 0.27 12.86
C ASP A 118 15.90 -0.57 12.92
N GLU A 119 15.88 -1.79 12.38
CA GLU A 119 17.05 -2.67 12.21
C GLU A 119 17.91 -2.31 10.99
N GLY A 120 17.56 -1.25 10.24
CA GLY A 120 18.30 -0.75 9.08
C GLY A 120 18.03 -1.49 7.77
N LYS A 121 17.22 -2.55 7.76
CA LYS A 121 16.98 -3.40 6.57
C LYS A 121 16.22 -2.71 5.44
N LEU A 122 15.57 -1.60 5.75
CA LEU A 122 14.75 -0.83 4.84
C LEU A 122 15.22 0.63 4.79
N SER A 123 16.47 0.90 5.15
CA SER A 123 17.01 2.26 5.25
C SER A 123 17.61 2.80 3.96
N ASP A 124 17.77 1.95 2.95
CA ASP A 124 18.22 2.27 1.60
C ASP A 124 17.59 1.30 0.59
N ILE A 125 17.69 1.67 -0.69
CA ILE A 125 17.35 0.80 -1.82
C ILE A 125 18.62 0.70 -2.67
N GLY A 126 19.23 -0.49 -2.72
CA GLY A 126 20.46 -0.70 -3.48
C GLY A 126 21.62 0.22 -3.07
N GLY A 127 21.74 0.54 -1.78
CA GLY A 127 22.76 1.43 -1.22
C GLY A 127 22.46 2.92 -1.34
N LYS A 128 21.30 3.32 -1.88
CA LYS A 128 20.88 4.73 -2.01
C LYS A 128 19.77 5.08 -1.03
N GLY A 129 19.85 6.27 -0.44
CA GLY A 129 18.73 6.85 0.30
C GLY A 129 17.52 7.06 -0.60
N TYR A 130 16.37 7.30 0.01
CA TYR A 130 15.15 7.56 -0.73
C TYR A 130 14.24 8.52 0.05
N LEU A 131 13.32 9.17 -0.66
CA LEU A 131 12.22 9.91 -0.07
C LEU A 131 10.91 9.40 -0.64
N VAL A 132 9.85 9.44 0.14
CA VAL A 132 8.50 9.11 -0.33
C VAL A 132 7.65 10.36 -0.19
N TYR A 133 6.94 10.78 -1.23
CA TYR A 133 6.11 11.99 -1.14
C TYR A 133 4.80 11.85 -1.90
N ASP A 134 3.87 12.72 -1.52
CA ASP A 134 2.52 12.83 -2.06
C ASP A 134 2.09 14.30 -1.97
N ILE A 135 1.25 14.74 -2.90
CA ILE A 135 0.72 16.10 -2.94
C ILE A 135 -0.80 16.13 -3.02
N GLU A 136 -1.36 17.21 -2.52
CA GLU A 136 -2.76 17.55 -2.63
C GLU A 136 -2.93 18.80 -3.48
N THR A 137 -3.89 18.70 -4.41
CA THR A 137 -4.11 19.70 -5.44
C THR A 137 -5.57 20.05 -5.57
N SER A 138 -5.87 21.20 -6.19
CA SER A 138 -7.24 21.52 -6.59
C SER A 138 -7.83 20.36 -7.38
N TYR A 139 -9.12 20.10 -7.20
CA TYR A 139 -9.81 19.07 -7.97
C TYR A 139 -9.65 19.34 -9.47
N THR A 140 -9.06 18.35 -10.16
CA THR A 140 -8.55 18.48 -11.52
C THR A 140 -9.63 18.77 -12.57
N THR A 141 -9.30 19.75 -13.42
CA THR A 141 -9.62 19.71 -14.86
C THR A 141 -8.63 18.75 -15.55
N ASN A 142 -8.91 18.23 -16.75
CA ASN A 142 -8.03 17.29 -17.49
C ASN A 142 -6.63 17.85 -17.85
N ASP A 143 -6.26 19.05 -17.37
CA ASP A 143 -5.03 19.78 -17.68
C ASP A 143 -4.17 19.93 -16.41
N LEU A 144 -3.07 19.17 -16.34
CA LEU A 144 -2.15 19.19 -15.19
C LEU A 144 -1.54 20.57 -14.94
N LYS A 145 -1.36 21.40 -15.99
CA LYS A 145 -0.80 22.76 -15.84
C LYS A 145 -1.77 23.71 -15.12
N LYS A 146 -3.08 23.41 -15.14
CA LYS A 146 -4.11 24.17 -14.41
C LYS A 146 -4.37 23.64 -13.00
N THR A 147 -3.71 22.56 -12.62
CA THR A 147 -3.86 21.95 -11.31
C THR A 147 -3.07 22.76 -10.28
N GLU A 148 -3.75 23.26 -9.26
CA GLU A 148 -3.15 24.11 -8.23
C GLU A 148 -2.70 23.26 -7.05
N PHE A 149 -1.40 23.27 -6.75
CA PHE A 149 -0.86 22.67 -5.54
C PHE A 149 -1.26 23.47 -4.29
N TYR A 150 -1.64 22.80 -3.19
CA TYR A 150 -1.82 23.48 -1.91
C TYR A 150 -1.08 22.85 -0.72
N ILE A 151 -0.99 21.51 -0.63
CA ILE A 151 -0.30 20.82 0.47
C ILE A 151 0.50 19.64 -0.11
N GLY A 152 1.61 19.30 0.52
CA GLY A 152 2.31 18.05 0.30
C GLY A 152 3.01 17.57 1.55
N TYR A 153 3.35 16.29 1.58
CA TYR A 153 4.24 15.73 2.59
C TYR A 153 5.31 14.87 1.93
N ALA A 154 6.50 14.87 2.53
CA ALA A 154 7.55 13.92 2.21
C ALA A 154 8.01 13.18 3.47
N TYR A 155 8.33 11.90 3.35
CA TYR A 155 9.04 11.11 4.33
C TYR A 155 10.44 10.79 3.79
N ILE A 156 11.45 11.47 4.33
CA ILE A 156 12.83 11.38 3.87
C ILE A 156 13.57 10.32 4.68
N VAL A 157 14.16 9.34 4.01
CA VAL A 157 14.97 8.29 4.62
C VAL A 157 16.44 8.49 4.26
N GLN A 158 17.21 8.90 5.25
CA GLN A 158 18.65 9.15 5.13
C GLN A 158 19.38 8.81 6.42
N GLY A 159 20.51 8.11 6.33
CA GLY A 159 21.33 7.77 7.49
C GLY A 159 20.61 6.90 8.53
N GLY A 160 19.75 5.98 8.08
CA GLY A 160 18.99 5.08 8.96
C GLY A 160 17.84 5.73 9.73
N LYS A 161 17.46 6.97 9.39
CA LYS A 161 16.37 7.70 10.05
C LYS A 161 15.36 8.20 9.02
N GLY A 162 14.10 8.15 9.40
CA GLY A 162 13.00 8.69 8.61
C GLY A 162 12.43 9.97 9.24
N MET A 163 12.20 11.00 8.43
CA MET A 163 11.69 12.29 8.89
C MET A 163 10.59 12.81 7.96
N TYR A 164 9.49 13.27 8.54
CA TYR A 164 8.46 13.98 7.79
C TYR A 164 8.87 15.42 7.50
N LYS A 165 8.53 15.88 6.31
CA LYS A 165 8.60 17.28 5.88
C LYS A 165 7.23 17.68 5.34
N TYR A 166 6.74 18.81 5.84
CA TYR A 166 5.53 19.45 5.32
C TYR A 166 5.92 20.40 4.18
N ILE A 167 5.10 20.38 3.13
CA ILE A 167 5.30 21.17 1.91
C ILE A 167 4.03 22.00 1.70
N ASP A 168 4.21 23.29 1.47
CA ASP A 168 3.15 24.22 1.11
C ASP A 168 3.65 25.18 0.04
N LYS A 169 2.77 26.08 -0.40
CA LYS A 169 3.09 27.06 -1.44
C LYS A 169 4.34 27.89 -1.12
N SER A 170 4.62 28.17 0.16
CA SER A 170 5.75 29.01 0.58
C SER A 170 7.11 28.30 0.46
N ASN A 171 7.13 26.97 0.43
CA ASN A 171 8.36 26.19 0.41
C ASN A 171 8.47 25.20 -0.77
N LEU A 172 7.46 25.12 -1.65
CA LEU A 172 7.45 24.23 -2.81
C LEU A 172 8.67 24.40 -3.71
N THR A 173 9.10 25.64 -4.00
CA THR A 173 10.29 25.89 -4.83
C THR A 173 11.55 25.30 -4.20
N LYS A 174 11.74 25.46 -2.88
CA LYS A 174 12.87 24.86 -2.15
C LYS A 174 12.78 23.33 -2.13
N PHE A 175 11.57 22.80 -2.08
CA PHE A 175 11.36 21.35 -2.15
C PHE A 175 11.69 20.82 -3.55
N LEU A 176 11.33 21.51 -4.62
CA LEU A 176 11.72 21.16 -5.99
C LEU A 176 13.26 21.16 -6.16
N GLU A 177 13.94 22.18 -5.66
CA GLU A 177 15.42 22.22 -5.64
C GLU A 177 16.00 21.02 -4.88
N TYR A 178 15.43 20.71 -3.71
CA TYR A 178 15.80 19.52 -2.96
C TYR A 178 15.58 18.23 -3.76
N LEU A 179 14.44 18.08 -4.45
CA LEU A 179 14.19 16.93 -5.33
C LEU A 179 15.24 16.84 -6.42
N ILE A 180 15.64 17.95 -7.05
CA ILE A 180 16.65 17.97 -8.12
C ILE A 180 18.03 17.55 -7.60
N ASP A 181 18.42 18.00 -6.41
CA ASP A 181 19.75 17.72 -5.84
C ASP A 181 19.82 16.41 -5.05
N PHE A 182 18.66 15.79 -4.75
CA PHE A 182 18.61 14.58 -3.92
C PHE A 182 19.38 13.41 -4.57
N ASP A 183 20.44 12.95 -3.90
CA ASP A 183 21.23 11.78 -4.28
C ASP A 183 20.59 10.49 -3.73
N GLY A 184 19.51 10.08 -4.39
CA GLY A 184 18.71 8.94 -3.99
C GLY A 184 17.48 8.76 -4.87
N TYR A 185 16.55 7.90 -4.44
CA TYR A 185 15.31 7.66 -5.16
C TYR A 185 14.16 8.54 -4.66
N ILE A 186 13.34 9.02 -5.59
CA ILE A 186 12.11 9.75 -5.33
C ILE A 186 10.93 8.80 -5.52
N ILE A 187 10.27 8.42 -4.44
CA ILE A 187 9.20 7.43 -4.46
C ILE A 187 7.85 8.14 -4.36
N GLY A 188 6.90 7.69 -5.17
CA GLY A 188 5.50 8.08 -5.05
C GLY A 188 4.57 7.00 -5.59
N PHE A 189 3.28 7.30 -5.62
CA PHE A 189 2.26 6.42 -6.18
C PHE A 189 1.57 7.12 -7.34
N ASN A 190 1.80 6.66 -8.57
CA ASN A 190 1.40 7.38 -9.79
C ASN A 190 2.08 8.76 -9.93
N SER A 191 3.25 8.94 -9.29
CA SER A 191 3.94 10.23 -9.20
C SER A 191 4.58 10.65 -10.52
N LEU A 192 5.04 9.70 -11.35
CA LEU A 192 5.62 10.01 -12.66
C LEU A 192 4.63 10.73 -13.57
N ALA A 193 3.35 10.36 -13.47
CA ALA A 193 2.27 10.88 -14.31
C ALA A 193 1.49 12.05 -13.65
N PHE A 194 1.71 12.33 -12.37
CA PHE A 194 0.91 13.33 -11.64
C PHE A 194 1.75 14.21 -10.72
N ASP A 195 2.20 13.69 -9.58
CA ASP A 195 2.87 14.48 -8.55
C ASP A 195 4.13 15.19 -9.06
N ASN A 196 4.96 14.50 -9.84
CA ASN A 196 6.18 15.07 -10.41
C ASN A 196 5.85 16.21 -11.39
N PRO A 197 5.01 16.03 -12.45
CA PRO A 197 4.55 17.11 -13.31
C PRO A 197 4.02 18.34 -12.56
N VAL A 198 3.08 18.13 -11.62
CA VAL A 198 2.44 19.25 -10.89
C VAL A 198 3.45 19.97 -10.01
N THR A 199 4.31 19.22 -9.29
CA THR A 199 5.34 19.79 -8.41
C THR A 199 6.33 20.64 -9.19
N VAL A 200 6.81 20.14 -10.34
CA VAL A 200 7.75 20.88 -11.20
C VAL A 200 7.10 22.14 -11.78
N HIS A 201 5.89 22.01 -12.34
CA HIS A 201 5.17 23.12 -12.93
C HIS A 201 4.88 24.24 -11.91
N GLN A 202 4.29 23.89 -10.76
CA GLN A 202 3.95 24.85 -9.72
C GLN A 202 5.20 25.43 -9.05
N GLY A 203 6.24 24.62 -8.81
CA GLY A 203 7.50 25.08 -8.25
C GLY A 203 8.22 26.11 -9.12
N LEU A 204 8.22 25.92 -10.45
CA LEU A 204 8.73 26.89 -11.42
C LEU A 204 7.87 28.15 -11.51
N THR A 205 6.55 27.99 -11.49
CA THR A 205 5.60 29.11 -11.54
C THR A 205 5.76 30.02 -10.32
N PHE A 206 5.86 29.45 -9.11
CA PHE A 206 6.07 30.23 -7.89
C PHE A 206 7.46 30.87 -7.80
N ALA A 207 8.41 30.39 -8.59
CA ALA A 207 9.75 30.99 -8.71
C ALA A 207 9.85 32.05 -9.82
N ASP A 208 8.75 32.34 -10.54
CA ASP A 208 8.73 33.20 -11.73
C ASP A 208 9.75 32.77 -12.81
N ARG A 209 9.95 31.45 -12.95
CA ARG A 209 10.96 30.83 -13.85
C ARG A 209 10.36 29.92 -14.91
N TYR A 210 9.04 29.86 -15.01
CA TYR A 210 8.41 28.90 -15.92
C TYR A 210 8.75 29.18 -17.39
N SER A 211 9.28 28.14 -18.05
CA SER A 211 9.32 27.98 -19.51
C SER A 211 9.11 26.50 -19.83
N ASP A 212 8.56 26.19 -21.00
CA ASP A 212 8.35 24.78 -21.40
C ASP A 212 9.68 24.01 -21.45
N GLU A 213 10.77 24.65 -21.90
CA GLU A 213 12.11 24.04 -21.92
C GLU A 213 12.62 23.72 -20.51
N GLU A 214 12.47 24.65 -19.57
CA GLU A 214 12.93 24.43 -18.19
C GLU A 214 12.05 23.38 -17.48
N TYR A 215 10.74 23.40 -17.72
CA TYR A 215 9.80 22.40 -17.21
C TYR A 215 10.19 20.99 -17.65
N GLU A 216 10.36 20.75 -18.95
CA GLU A 216 10.72 19.43 -19.49
C GLU A 216 12.08 18.96 -18.94
N ARG A 217 13.06 19.87 -18.89
CA ARG A 217 14.39 19.57 -18.35
C ARG A 217 14.33 19.13 -16.89
N LEU A 218 13.61 19.87 -16.04
CA LEU A 218 13.53 19.56 -14.61
C LEU A 218 12.68 18.32 -14.33
N LEU A 219 11.58 18.14 -15.08
CA LEU A 219 10.77 16.93 -14.99
C LEU A 219 11.58 15.69 -15.35
N ALA A 220 12.36 15.73 -16.44
CA ALA A 220 13.25 14.64 -16.80
C ALA A 220 14.30 14.33 -15.72
N LEU A 221 14.87 15.35 -15.06
CA LEU A 221 15.82 15.17 -13.96
C LEU A 221 15.18 14.50 -12.74
N VAL A 222 13.96 14.90 -12.39
CA VAL A 222 13.20 14.29 -11.28
C VAL A 222 12.81 12.86 -11.63
N ASN A 223 12.17 12.64 -12.79
CA ASN A 223 11.68 11.33 -13.23
C ASN A 223 12.81 10.30 -13.38
N LYS A 224 14.00 10.71 -13.84
CA LYS A 224 15.16 9.82 -13.98
C LYS A 224 15.57 9.10 -12.68
N LYS A 225 15.23 9.66 -11.52
CA LYS A 225 15.48 9.05 -10.21
C LYS A 225 14.20 8.71 -9.45
N SER A 226 13.04 8.81 -10.10
CA SER A 226 11.78 8.43 -9.50
C SER A 226 11.50 6.95 -9.66
N LEU A 227 10.98 6.32 -8.61
CA LEU A 227 10.44 4.96 -8.67
C LEU A 227 8.96 5.04 -8.30
N ASP A 228 8.10 4.68 -9.25
CA ASP A 228 6.66 4.72 -9.08
C ASP A 228 6.11 3.35 -8.70
N ILE A 229 5.51 3.25 -7.50
CA ILE A 229 4.92 2.01 -6.99
C ILE A 229 3.77 1.54 -7.86
N PHE A 230 3.00 2.46 -8.45
CA PHE A 230 1.91 2.11 -9.34
C PHE A 230 2.44 1.41 -10.60
N GLN A 231 3.49 1.96 -11.23
CA GLN A 231 4.10 1.37 -12.43
C GLN A 231 4.68 0.00 -12.15
N PHE A 232 5.33 -0.17 -10.99
CA PHE A 232 5.85 -1.48 -10.58
C PHE A 232 4.73 -2.53 -10.44
N VAL A 233 3.68 -2.22 -9.67
CA VAL A 233 2.59 -3.16 -9.43
C VAL A 233 1.87 -3.50 -10.73
N TRP A 234 1.62 -2.49 -11.59
CA TRP A 234 1.04 -2.73 -12.90
C TRP A 234 1.97 -3.56 -13.79
N GLY A 235 3.27 -3.27 -13.81
CA GLY A 235 4.26 -3.97 -14.62
C GLY A 235 4.40 -5.46 -14.29
N ILE A 236 4.30 -5.86 -13.03
CA ILE A 236 4.39 -7.28 -12.65
C ILE A 236 3.06 -8.02 -12.71
N THR A 237 1.93 -7.34 -12.48
CA THR A 237 0.61 -7.99 -12.35
C THR A 237 -0.29 -7.82 -13.57
N GLY A 238 -0.01 -6.83 -14.43
CA GLY A 238 -0.90 -6.37 -15.50
C GLY A 238 -2.19 -5.69 -14.99
N LYS A 239 -2.35 -5.48 -13.68
CA LYS A 239 -3.60 -4.97 -13.10
C LYS A 239 -3.44 -3.57 -12.53
N ARG A 240 -4.35 -2.68 -12.91
CA ARG A 240 -4.49 -1.36 -12.28
C ARG A 240 -4.97 -1.52 -10.84
N MET A 241 -4.20 -1.01 -9.89
CA MET A 241 -4.56 -0.99 -8.47
C MET A 241 -4.36 0.41 -7.92
N GLY A 242 -5.36 0.96 -7.22
CA GLY A 242 -5.20 2.25 -6.52
C GLY A 242 -4.51 2.08 -5.16
N LEU A 243 -3.89 3.16 -4.67
CA LEU A 243 -3.15 3.19 -3.40
C LEU A 243 -3.95 2.60 -2.22
N ASN A 244 -5.22 2.99 -2.07
CA ASN A 244 -6.09 2.47 -1.00
C ASN A 244 -6.23 0.95 -1.04
N LYS A 245 -6.45 0.38 -2.23
CA LYS A 245 -6.60 -1.07 -2.40
C LYS A 245 -5.27 -1.79 -2.15
N LEU A 246 -4.17 -1.24 -2.65
CA LEU A 246 -2.83 -1.80 -2.46
C LEU A 246 -2.45 -1.80 -0.98
N SER A 247 -2.46 -0.64 -0.34
CA SER A 247 -2.06 -0.46 1.06
C SER A 247 -2.93 -1.28 2.02
N ARG A 248 -4.26 -1.31 1.85
CA ARG A 248 -5.14 -2.16 2.67
C ARG A 248 -4.78 -3.63 2.54
N SER A 249 -4.43 -4.07 1.34
CA SER A 249 -4.09 -5.47 1.07
C SER A 249 -2.70 -5.85 1.60
N LEU A 250 -1.71 -4.95 1.52
CA LEU A 250 -0.34 -5.23 1.94
C LEU A 250 -0.14 -5.01 3.43
N VAL A 251 -0.57 -3.87 3.96
CA VAL A 251 -0.21 -3.41 5.31
C VAL A 251 -1.41 -3.07 6.18
N GLY A 252 -2.65 -3.24 5.68
CA GLY A 252 -3.87 -3.05 6.47
C GLY A 252 -4.25 -1.58 6.70
N LEU A 253 -3.56 -0.64 6.06
CA LEU A 253 -3.81 0.80 6.20
C LEU A 253 -4.66 1.31 5.02
N GLY A 254 -5.69 2.10 5.32
CA GLY A 254 -6.58 2.70 4.32
C GLY A 254 -6.52 4.22 4.32
N LYS A 255 -7.11 4.82 3.27
CA LYS A 255 -7.29 6.28 3.21
C LYS A 255 -8.21 6.77 4.32
N THR A 256 -7.98 8.01 4.76
CA THR A 256 -8.81 8.71 5.74
C THR A 256 -9.92 9.54 5.10
N LEU A 257 -9.82 9.82 3.79
CA LEU A 257 -10.86 10.44 2.96
C LEU A 257 -11.21 9.49 1.81
N GLU A 258 -12.44 9.56 1.33
CA GLU A 258 -12.96 8.65 0.30
C GLU A 258 -12.65 9.14 -1.13
N SER A 259 -12.41 10.45 -1.33
CA SER A 259 -12.14 11.00 -2.67
C SER A 259 -11.39 12.34 -2.67
N GLY A 260 -10.82 12.71 -3.83
CA GLY A 260 -10.23 14.04 -4.04
C GLY A 260 -11.25 15.19 -3.97
N LYS A 261 -12.55 14.92 -4.23
CA LYS A 261 -13.62 15.91 -4.05
C LYS A 261 -13.81 16.28 -2.57
N GLU A 262 -13.64 15.31 -1.68
CA GLU A 262 -13.70 15.55 -0.24
C GLU A 262 -12.51 16.42 0.22
N SER A 263 -11.32 16.16 -0.34
CA SER A 263 -10.13 16.99 -0.14
C SER A 263 -10.37 18.45 -0.59
N GLU A 264 -10.94 18.65 -1.78
CA GLU A 264 -11.27 20.00 -2.28
C GLU A 264 -12.32 20.71 -1.41
N ASN A 265 -13.37 20.01 -0.96
CA ASN A 265 -14.36 20.61 -0.06
C ASN A 265 -13.72 21.08 1.25
N LEU A 266 -12.84 20.27 1.85
CA LEU A 266 -12.10 20.63 3.05
C LEU A 266 -11.18 21.84 2.79
N ARG A 267 -10.57 21.92 1.60
CA ARG A 267 -9.77 23.09 1.22
C ARG A 267 -10.62 24.36 1.18
N GLN A 268 -11.80 24.31 0.56
CA GLN A 268 -12.70 25.47 0.51
C GLN A 268 -13.13 25.90 1.92
N THR A 269 -13.50 24.95 2.78
CA THR A 269 -13.84 25.22 4.19
C THR A 269 -12.66 25.83 4.96
N TYR A 270 -11.42 25.41 4.69
CA TYR A 270 -10.23 26.05 5.25
C TYR A 270 -10.06 27.49 4.75
N LEU A 271 -10.25 27.75 3.46
CA LEU A 271 -10.17 29.11 2.88
C LEU A 271 -11.25 30.05 3.44
N GLU A 272 -12.37 29.51 3.91
CA GLU A 272 -13.42 30.24 4.62
C GLU A 272 -13.09 30.51 6.09
N GLY A 273 -11.96 29.99 6.61
CA GLY A 273 -11.42 30.29 7.93
C GLY A 273 -11.47 29.15 8.95
N ASP A 274 -11.84 27.91 8.57
CA ASP A 274 -11.83 26.77 9.49
C ASP A 274 -10.48 26.03 9.49
N GLU A 275 -9.66 26.35 10.48
CA GLU A 275 -8.36 25.71 10.74
C GLU A 275 -8.45 24.19 10.98
N ASN A 276 -9.60 23.65 11.40
CA ASN A 276 -9.75 22.21 11.56
C ASN A 276 -9.72 21.48 10.21
N ALA A 277 -10.22 22.11 9.16
CA ALA A 277 -10.21 21.52 7.83
C ALA A 277 -8.76 21.33 7.33
N LEU A 278 -7.88 22.32 7.57
CA LEU A 278 -6.44 22.19 7.29
C LEU A 278 -5.80 21.04 8.08
N LYS A 279 -6.18 20.84 9.34
CA LYS A 279 -5.67 19.73 10.15
C LYS A 279 -6.09 18.36 9.57
N ILE A 280 -7.32 18.25 9.07
CA ILE A 280 -7.80 17.02 8.42
C ILE A 280 -7.04 16.77 7.12
N LEU A 281 -6.87 17.79 6.28
CA LEU A 281 -6.08 17.71 5.04
C LEU A 281 -4.64 17.28 5.30
N ASN A 282 -3.99 17.88 6.29
CA ASN A 282 -2.62 17.50 6.67
C ASN A 282 -2.52 16.05 7.09
N ASN A 283 -3.47 15.55 7.89
CA ASN A 283 -3.49 14.15 8.30
C ASN A 283 -3.75 13.21 7.12
N TYR A 284 -4.60 13.63 6.17
CA TYR A 284 -4.90 12.86 4.96
C TYR A 284 -3.67 12.71 4.06
N CYS A 285 -3.04 13.82 3.63
CA CYS A 285 -1.84 13.78 2.79
C CYS A 285 -0.70 13.01 3.48
N LYS A 286 -0.48 13.27 4.78
CA LYS A 286 0.53 12.53 5.55
C LYS A 286 0.22 11.03 5.64
N ASN A 287 -1.06 10.64 5.67
CA ASN A 287 -1.47 9.24 5.66
C ASN A 287 -1.24 8.60 4.28
N ASP A 288 -1.44 9.31 3.18
CA ASP A 288 -1.14 8.78 1.84
C ASP A 288 0.38 8.57 1.64
N VAL A 289 1.23 9.47 2.17
CA VAL A 289 2.68 9.20 2.29
C VAL A 289 2.97 7.97 3.13
N LYS A 290 2.27 7.81 4.27
CA LYS A 290 2.42 6.63 5.16
C LYS A 290 2.06 5.32 4.46
N MET A 291 0.93 5.30 3.78
CA MET A 291 0.46 4.17 2.99
C MET A 291 1.49 3.82 1.90
N THR A 292 2.05 4.83 1.26
CA THR A 292 3.04 4.68 0.19
C THR A 292 4.34 4.07 0.72
N TYR A 293 4.95 4.61 1.78
CA TYR A 293 6.21 4.05 2.28
C TYR A 293 6.03 2.68 2.94
N LEU A 294 4.89 2.41 3.60
CA LEU A 294 4.63 1.07 4.15
C LEU A 294 4.41 0.04 3.04
N SER A 295 3.77 0.43 1.94
CA SER A 295 3.61 -0.43 0.76
C SER A 295 4.97 -0.68 0.08
N LEU A 296 5.81 0.35 -0.05
CA LEU A 296 7.20 0.22 -0.50
C LEU A 296 7.97 -0.77 0.38
N TRP A 297 7.92 -0.59 1.70
CA TRP A 297 8.59 -1.48 2.64
C TRP A 297 8.12 -2.92 2.56
N TYR A 298 6.82 -3.13 2.34
CA TYR A 298 6.31 -4.47 2.07
C TYR A 298 6.99 -5.08 0.82
N ILE A 299 6.99 -4.33 -0.28
CA ILE A 299 7.57 -4.75 -1.57
C ILE A 299 9.05 -5.11 -1.41
N LEU A 300 9.83 -4.25 -0.74
CA LEU A 300 11.26 -4.45 -0.51
C LEU A 300 11.56 -5.61 0.45
N TYR A 301 10.76 -5.77 1.52
CA TYR A 301 11.02 -6.76 2.56
C TYR A 301 10.63 -8.17 2.13
N PHE A 302 9.50 -8.32 1.43
CA PHE A 302 8.95 -9.62 1.05
C PHE A 302 9.36 -10.05 -0.35
N GLN A 303 9.68 -9.11 -1.26
CA GLN A 303 10.10 -9.41 -2.65
C GLN A 303 9.14 -10.34 -3.40
N LYS A 304 7.85 -10.25 -3.04
CA LYS A 304 6.79 -11.11 -3.53
C LYS A 304 5.45 -10.39 -3.45
N LEU A 305 4.63 -10.52 -4.50
CA LEU A 305 3.24 -10.10 -4.52
C LEU A 305 2.37 -11.26 -5.01
N SER A 306 1.26 -11.50 -4.33
CA SER A 306 0.33 -12.59 -4.68
C SER A 306 -1.01 -12.01 -5.13
N LEU A 307 -1.39 -12.27 -6.38
CA LEU A 307 -2.63 -11.78 -6.99
C LEU A 307 -3.31 -12.91 -7.77
N ASP A 308 -4.59 -13.15 -7.48
CA ASP A 308 -5.45 -14.12 -8.17
C ASP A 308 -4.77 -15.50 -8.34
N ASP A 309 -4.31 -16.05 -7.21
CA ASP A 309 -3.59 -17.32 -7.08
C ASP A 309 -2.20 -17.39 -7.75
N GLN A 310 -1.74 -16.30 -8.36
CA GLN A 310 -0.40 -16.19 -8.92
C GLN A 310 0.55 -15.49 -7.95
N ASP A 311 1.75 -16.06 -7.82
CA ASP A 311 2.84 -15.50 -7.05
C ASP A 311 3.83 -14.83 -8.01
N HIS A 312 4.08 -13.54 -7.80
CA HIS A 312 5.05 -12.75 -8.54
C HIS A 312 6.23 -12.46 -7.60
N GLU A 313 7.31 -13.21 -7.77
CA GLU A 313 8.57 -12.99 -7.06
C GLU A 313 9.48 -12.12 -7.94
N TYR A 314 10.24 -11.24 -7.29
CA TYR A 314 11.08 -10.26 -7.99
C TYR A 314 12.28 -9.86 -7.13
N THR A 315 13.33 -9.41 -7.80
CA THR A 315 14.54 -8.81 -7.22
C THR A 315 14.37 -7.31 -7.00
N ILE A 316 15.29 -6.70 -6.25
CA ILE A 316 15.32 -5.24 -6.08
C ILE A 316 15.63 -4.54 -7.40
N GLU A 317 16.47 -5.16 -8.23
CA GLU A 317 16.82 -4.67 -9.57
C GLU A 317 15.59 -4.64 -10.49
N GLU A 318 14.76 -5.69 -10.46
CA GLU A 318 13.48 -5.72 -11.19
C GLU A 318 12.50 -4.68 -10.66
N PHE A 319 12.44 -4.49 -9.34
CA PHE A 319 11.63 -3.40 -8.75
C PHE A 319 12.06 -2.04 -9.31
N ILE A 320 13.36 -1.73 -9.30
CA ILE A 320 13.87 -0.46 -9.83
C ILE A 320 13.52 -0.31 -11.32
N ALA A 321 13.79 -1.34 -12.12
CA ALA A 321 13.58 -1.29 -13.57
C ALA A 321 12.11 -1.09 -13.96
N LEU A 322 11.19 -1.76 -13.27
CA LEU A 322 9.76 -1.67 -13.56
C LEU A 322 9.09 -0.42 -12.97
N SER A 323 9.63 0.13 -11.89
CA SER A 323 9.12 1.37 -11.27
C SER A 323 9.45 2.62 -12.07
N ASN A 324 10.50 2.59 -12.89
CA ASN A 324 10.97 3.74 -13.69
C ASN A 324 10.48 3.67 -15.15
N LYS A 325 9.70 2.65 -15.52
CA LYS A 325 9.23 2.48 -16.89
C LYS A 325 8.18 3.54 -17.19
N GLU A 326 8.50 4.47 -18.11
CA GLU A 326 7.49 5.35 -18.70
C GLU A 326 6.40 4.48 -19.34
N GLN A 327 5.13 4.83 -19.11
CA GLN A 327 4.04 4.19 -19.83
C GLN A 327 4.24 4.48 -21.31
N VAL A 328 4.50 3.44 -22.09
CA VAL A 328 4.43 3.54 -23.55
C VAL A 328 2.98 3.89 -23.88
N GLU A 329 2.77 5.05 -24.50
CA GLU A 329 1.46 5.67 -24.76
C GLU A 329 0.45 4.83 -25.57
N GLU A 330 0.83 3.63 -26.04
CA GLU A 330 0.04 2.83 -26.99
C GLU A 330 -1.34 2.40 -26.47
N ASP A 331 -1.60 2.41 -25.16
CA ASP A 331 -2.90 1.98 -24.59
C ASP A 331 -3.74 3.11 -23.97
N LEU A 332 -3.25 4.36 -23.92
CA LEU A 332 -3.99 5.48 -23.31
C LEU A 332 -5.04 6.09 -24.26
N SER A 333 -4.85 5.98 -25.57
CA SER A 333 -5.81 6.51 -26.57
C SER A 333 -7.12 5.71 -26.64
N GLU A 334 -7.12 4.42 -26.27
CA GLU A 334 -8.35 3.61 -26.25
C GLU A 334 -9.12 3.67 -24.91
N GLN A 335 -8.54 4.29 -23.86
CA GLN A 335 -9.12 4.27 -22.50
C GLN A 335 -9.53 5.64 -21.95
N ASN A 336 -9.09 6.76 -22.54
CA ASN A 336 -9.64 8.08 -22.20
C ASN A 336 -11.14 8.20 -22.51
N ASP A 337 -11.70 7.37 -23.40
CA ASP A 337 -13.15 7.31 -23.66
C ASP A 337 -13.94 6.50 -22.61
N LYS A 338 -13.28 5.76 -21.70
CA LYS A 338 -13.97 4.86 -20.74
C LYS A 338 -13.69 5.14 -19.26
N SER A 339 -12.74 6.01 -18.93
CA SER A 339 -12.57 6.54 -17.56
C SER A 339 -13.59 7.64 -17.23
N HIS A 340 -14.29 8.18 -18.23
CA HIS A 340 -15.32 9.21 -18.09
C HIS A 340 -16.73 8.71 -17.71
N THR A 341 -16.92 7.42 -17.41
CA THR A 341 -18.23 6.85 -17.02
C THR A 341 -18.34 6.45 -15.54
N ILE A 342 -17.38 6.82 -14.68
CA ILE A 342 -17.43 6.51 -13.23
C ILE A 342 -17.85 7.73 -12.38
N PHE A 343 -18.09 8.89 -13.00
CA PHE A 343 -18.64 10.10 -12.33
C PHE A 343 -19.98 10.56 -12.93
N SER A 344 -20.80 9.62 -13.38
CA SER A 344 -22.22 9.86 -13.64
C SER A 344 -23.04 8.68 -13.13
N GLU A 345 -23.35 8.70 -11.83
CA GLU A 345 -24.67 8.43 -11.25
C GLU A 345 -24.69 8.90 -9.78
#